data_AF-A0A2R6JM50-F1
#
_entry.id   AF-A0A2R6JM50-F1
#
_cell.length_a   1.000
_cell.length_b   1.000
_cell.length_c   1.000
_cell.angle_alpha   90.00
_cell.angle_beta   90.00
_cell.angle_gamma   90.00
#
_symmetry.space_group_name_H-M   'P 1'
#
loop_
_entity.id
_entity.type
_entity.pdbx_description
1 polymer ?
#
loop_
_entity_poly.entity_id
_entity_poly.type
_entity_poly.pdbx_seq_one_letter_code
_entity_poly.pdbx_strand_id
1 'polypeptide(L)' 'MMVGTVPPSMLDGLASTCEGSNCDRRLTEDRLMMEMRTDGGVRRAYECTCGAVTVTVATREA' A
#
# COMPACT_ATOMS: atom_id res chain seq x y z
N MET A 1 -3.05 -24.09 13.67
CA MET A 1 -1.90 -23.19 13.45
C MET A 1 -2.37 -21.79 13.77
N MET A 2 -1.86 -21.20 14.86
CA MET A 2 -2.28 -19.87 15.33
C MET A 2 -1.43 -18.82 14.60
N VAL A 3 -2.04 -17.98 13.76
CA VAL A 3 -1.35 -16.80 13.22
C VAL A 3 -1.38 -15.72 14.29
N GLY A 4 -0.20 -15.37 14.81
CA GLY A 4 -0.03 -14.40 15.89
C GLY A 4 -0.51 -13.01 15.49
N THR A 5 -1.23 -12.37 16.39
CA THR A 5 -1.64 -10.96 16.33
C THR A 5 -0.43 -10.04 16.49
N VAL A 6 -0.08 -9.31 15.44
CA VAL A 6 0.81 -8.14 15.49
C VAL A 6 -0.09 -6.88 15.54
N PRO A 7 0.09 -5.95 16.47
CA PRO A 7 -0.56 -4.64 16.39
C PRO A 7 0.22 -3.75 15.40
N PRO A 8 -0.30 -3.43 14.22
CA PRO A 8 0.33 -2.46 13.35
C PRO A 8 0.10 -1.06 13.93
N SER A 9 1.12 -0.21 13.91
CA SER A 9 0.87 1.21 13.70
C SER A 9 0.06 1.31 12.39
N MET A 10 -1.23 1.65 12.50
CA MET A 10 -2.35 1.02 11.78
C MET A 10 -2.42 1.10 10.24
N LEU A 11 -1.40 1.60 9.53
CA LEU A 11 -1.44 1.78 8.07
C LEU A 11 -0.15 1.39 7.32
N ASP A 12 0.92 0.98 8.02
CA ASP A 12 2.24 0.82 7.38
C ASP A 12 2.37 -0.42 6.48
N GLY A 13 1.38 -1.32 6.48
CA GLY A 13 1.43 -2.58 5.73
C GLY A 13 0.08 -3.06 5.22
N LEU A 14 -0.90 -2.17 5.03
CA LEU A 14 -2.17 -2.57 4.44
C LEU A 14 -1.94 -2.85 2.95
N ALA A 15 -1.73 -4.12 2.64
CA ALA A 15 -1.59 -4.60 1.28
C ALA A 15 -2.78 -4.08 0.45
N SER A 16 -2.47 -3.15 -0.44
CA SER A 16 -3.46 -2.47 -1.26
C SER A 16 -3.87 -3.36 -2.41
N THR A 17 -4.97 -3.06 -3.07
CA THR A 17 -5.40 -3.79 -4.27
C THR A 17 -5.22 -2.88 -5.47
N CYS A 18 -4.82 -3.46 -6.61
CA CYS A 18 -4.76 -2.75 -7.87
C CYS A 18 -6.14 -2.17 -8.22
N GLU A 19 -6.18 -0.94 -8.72
CA GLU A 19 -7.42 -0.25 -9.14
C GLU A 19 -7.56 -0.21 -10.67
N GLY A 20 -6.74 -0.98 -11.38
CA GLY A 20 -6.81 -1.13 -12.84
C GLY A 20 -8.09 -1.85 -13.27
N SER A 21 -8.61 -1.50 -14.46
CA SER A 21 -9.81 -2.13 -15.04
C SER A 21 -9.69 -3.65 -15.10
N ASN A 22 -10.56 -4.36 -14.38
CA ASN A 22 -10.59 -5.82 -14.23
C ASN A 22 -9.32 -6.42 -13.59
N CYS A 23 -8.65 -5.70 -12.70
CA CYS A 23 -7.47 -6.20 -12.00
C CYS A 23 -7.54 -5.94 -10.50
N ASP A 24 -7.83 -6.98 -9.73
CA ASP A 24 -7.91 -6.95 -8.26
C ASP A 24 -6.70 -7.62 -7.59
N ARG A 25 -5.52 -7.54 -8.21
CA ARG A 25 -4.31 -8.14 -7.65
C ARG A 25 -3.86 -7.39 -6.41
N ARG A 26 -3.36 -8.13 -5.43
CA ARG A 26 -2.74 -7.57 -4.24
C ARG A 26 -1.42 -6.89 -4.60
N LEU A 27 -1.27 -5.66 -4.14
CA LEU A 27 -0.08 -4.83 -4.23
C LEU A 27 0.68 -4.96 -2.90
N THR A 28 1.78 -5.70 -2.97
CA THR A 28 2.73 -5.90 -1.88
C THR A 28 3.96 -5.01 -2.07
N GLU A 29 4.85 -4.99 -1.09
CA GLU A 29 6.09 -4.19 -1.11
C GLU A 29 6.98 -4.45 -2.34
N ASP A 30 6.98 -5.67 -2.89
CA ASP A 30 7.65 -6.02 -4.16
C ASP A 30 7.21 -5.14 -5.36
N ARG A 31 6.01 -4.55 -5.28
CA ARG A 31 5.44 -3.67 -6.31
C ARG A 31 5.55 -2.19 -5.97
N LEU A 32 6.15 -1.86 -4.83
CA LEU A 32 6.36 -0.48 -4.40
C LEU A 32 7.51 0.14 -5.19
N MET A 33 7.17 1.10 -6.05
CA MET A 33 8.17 1.79 -6.88
C MET A 33 8.65 3.09 -6.24
N MET A 34 7.79 3.71 -5.42
CA MET A 34 8.10 4.99 -4.79
C MET A 34 7.40 5.10 -3.44
N GLU A 35 8.14 5.56 -2.44
CA GLU A 35 7.61 6.06 -1.18
C GLU A 35 8.08 7.50 -0.97
N MET A 36 7.14 8.40 -0.68
CA MET A 36 7.43 9.79 -0.32
C MET A 36 6.82 10.10 1.04
N ARG A 37 7.69 10.52 1.97
CA ARG A 37 7.29 10.98 3.30
C ARG A 37 7.20 12.50 3.32
N THR A 38 6.07 13.01 3.82
CA THR A 38 5.81 14.44 4.03
C THR A 38 5.30 14.67 5.44
N ASP A 39 5.26 15.94 5.86
CA ASP A 39 4.65 16.33 7.14
C ASP A 39 3.18 15.87 7.23
N GLY A 40 2.44 15.91 6.11
CA GLY A 40 1.06 15.44 6.01
C GLY A 40 0.86 13.93 5.83
N GLY A 41 1.91 13.10 5.96
CA GLY A 41 1.82 11.64 5.83
C GLY A 41 2.69 11.04 4.73
N VAL A 42 2.46 9.74 4.46
CA VAL A 42 3.24 8.92 3.53
C VAL A 42 2.42 8.64 2.26
N ARG A 43 3.03 8.86 1.10
CA ARG A 43 2.46 8.51 -0.21
C ARG A 43 3.26 7.37 -0.81
N ARG A 44 2.58 6.32 -1.25
CA ARG A 44 3.19 5.13 -1.85
C ARG A 44 2.61 4.92 -3.24
N ALA A 45 3.46 4.70 -4.23
CA ALA A 45 3.05 4.37 -5.59
C ALA A 45 3.47 2.93 -5.92
N TYR A 46 2.49 2.13 -6.33
CA TYR A 46 2.68 0.74 -6.69
C TYR A 46 2.44 0.56 -8.19
N GLU A 47 3.32 -0.18 -8.85
CA GLU A 47 3.13 -0.58 -10.25
C GLU A 47 2.66 -2.03 -10.33
N CYS A 48 1.46 -2.23 -10.86
CA CYS A 48 0.95 -3.56 -11.13
C CYS A 48 1.47 -4.07 -12.48
N THR A 49 1.69 -5.38 -12.57
CA THR A 49 1.99 -6.07 -13.85
C THR A 49 0.91 -5.91 -14.91
N CYS A 50 -0.30 -5.45 -14.56
CA CYS A 50 -1.33 -5.11 -15.55
C CYS A 50 -1.09 -3.74 -16.22
N GLY A 51 -0.05 -2.99 -15.80
CA GLY A 51 0.29 -1.66 -16.28
C GLY A 51 -0.41 -0.51 -15.53
N ALA A 52 -1.25 -0.81 -14.53
CA ALA A 52 -1.88 0.23 -13.71
C ALA A 52 -0.96 0.66 -12.57
N VAL A 53 -1.04 1.96 -12.22
CA VAL A 53 -0.37 2.53 -11.05
C VAL A 53 -1.41 2.91 -10.01
N THR A 54 -1.28 2.35 -8.81
CA THR A 54 -2.14 2.68 -7.66
C THR A 54 -1.33 3.50 -6.67
N VAL A 55 -1.89 4.62 -6.21
CA VAL A 55 -1.25 5.50 -5.22
C VAL A 55 -2.05 5.49 -3.94
N THR A 56 -1.43 5.11 -2.83
CA THR A 56 -2.06 5.17 -1.51
C THR A 56 -1.48 6.32 -0.69
N VAL A 57 -2.33 6.95 0.13
CA VAL A 57 -1.94 7.99 1.07
C VAL A 57 -2.27 7.52 2.48
N ALA A 58 -1.27 7.43 3.35
CA ALA A 58 -1.44 7.19 4.77
C ALA A 58 -1.15 8.49 5.53
N THR A 59 -2.19 9.09 6.11
CA THR A 59 -2.02 10.19 7.07
C THR A 59 -1.48 9.63 8.38
N ARG A 60 -0.62 10.40 9.05
CA ARG A 60 -0.38 10.15 10.46
C ARG A 60 -1.55 10.78 11.20
N GLU A 61 -2.42 9.96 11.76
CA GLU A 61 -3.45 10.43 12.69
C GLU A 61 -2.75 11.25 13.78
N ALA A 62 -3.18 12.50 13.99
CA ALA A 62 -2.56 13.45 14.92
C ALA A 62 -2.97 13.17 16.37
#